data_AF-A0A5C6RJU6-F1
#
_entry.id   AF-A0A5C6RJU6-F1
#
_cell.length_a   1.000
_cell.length_b   1.000
_cell.length_c   1.000
_cell.angle_alpha   90.00
_cell.angle_beta   90.00
_cell.angle_gamma   90.00
#
_symmetry.space_group_name_H-M   'P 1'
#
loop_
_entity.id
_entity.type
_entity.pdbx_description
1 polymer ?
#
loop_
_entity_poly.entity_id
_entity_poly.type
_entity_poly.pdbx_seq_one_letter_code
_entity_poly.pdbx_strand_id
1 'polypeptide(L)'
;VNYDKFHIELGNTLTEPKLHDEKPFDAIVSNPPYSVRWIGSDDPTLINDDRFAPAGVLAPKSKADFAFVLHALSYLSSKGRAALVCFPGIFYRGGAEQKIRKYLVDNNYVESVIALAPNLFYGTSIAVNILVLSKHKTDTTTQFIDATGEEFFKKQTNNNVLTDGHIKQIMGMFDTKEEVDHVATTIDNSKIAENDYNLSVSSYVEPKDTREQIDIDELNKEIAATVGKINVLRADIDAIVKEIEA
;
A
#
# COMPACT_ATOMS: atom_id res chain seq x y z
N VAL A 1 -21.24 -21.46 -3.35
CA VAL A 1 -20.18 -22.41 -2.93
C VAL A 1 -20.86 -23.51 -2.14
N ASN A 2 -20.61 -24.78 -2.44
CA ASN A 2 -21.11 -25.87 -1.60
C ASN A 2 -20.25 -25.92 -0.33
N TYR A 3 -20.86 -25.74 0.84
CA TYR A 3 -20.19 -25.62 2.15
C TYR A 3 -19.69 -26.96 2.71
N ASP A 4 -19.71 -28.04 1.92
CA ASP A 4 -19.34 -29.37 2.41
C ASP A 4 -17.92 -29.79 1.96
N LYS A 5 -17.24 -28.98 1.15
CA LYS A 5 -15.90 -29.27 0.60
C LYS A 5 -14.84 -28.34 1.17
N PHE A 6 -14.58 -28.45 2.47
CA PHE A 6 -13.48 -27.75 3.13
C PHE A 6 -12.26 -28.66 3.26
N HIS A 7 -11.12 -28.18 2.79
CA HIS A 7 -9.90 -28.97 2.74
C HIS A 7 -8.67 -28.05 2.82
N ILE A 8 -7.63 -28.53 3.49
CA ILE A 8 -6.34 -27.84 3.66
C ILE A 8 -5.23 -28.87 3.44
N GLU A 9 -4.29 -28.56 2.56
CA GLU A 9 -3.09 -29.37 2.34
C GLU A 9 -1.90 -28.87 3.15
N LEU A 10 -1.13 -29.80 3.72
CA LEU A 10 0.15 -29.50 4.33
C LEU A 10 1.25 -29.49 3.25
N GLY A 11 2.00 -28.40 3.16
CA GLY A 11 3.15 -28.31 2.27
C GLY A 11 3.65 -26.88 2.07
N ASN A 12 4.78 -26.75 1.37
CA ASN A 12 5.27 -25.45 0.93
C ASN A 12 4.69 -25.13 -0.45
N THR A 13 3.83 -24.12 -0.53
CA THR A 13 3.15 -23.68 -1.75
C THR A 13 4.08 -23.41 -2.93
N LEU A 14 5.33 -22.97 -2.68
CA LEU A 14 6.26 -22.61 -3.75
C LEU A 14 7.01 -23.82 -4.31
N THR A 15 7.41 -24.78 -3.47
CA THR A 15 8.20 -25.96 -3.86
C THR A 15 7.36 -27.21 -4.11
N GLU A 16 6.24 -27.36 -3.41
CA GLU A 16 5.31 -28.47 -3.53
C GLU A 16 3.87 -27.95 -3.66
N PRO A 17 3.55 -27.19 -4.72
CA PRO A 17 2.17 -26.80 -4.98
C PRO A 17 1.25 -28.02 -5.04
N LYS A 18 0.02 -27.87 -4.54
CA LYS A 18 -1.03 -28.91 -4.53
C LYS A 18 -2.26 -28.39 -5.27
N LEU A 19 -3.26 -29.24 -5.48
CA LEU A 19 -4.54 -28.88 -6.10
C LEU A 19 -4.39 -28.41 -7.56
N HIS A 20 -3.40 -28.92 -8.28
CA HIS A 20 -3.17 -28.60 -9.70
C HIS A 20 -4.37 -28.92 -10.58
N ASP A 21 -5.12 -29.98 -10.25
CA ASP A 21 -6.28 -30.46 -11.01
C ASP A 21 -7.58 -29.72 -10.65
N GLU A 22 -7.58 -28.94 -9.57
CA GLU A 22 -8.75 -28.17 -9.11
C GLU A 22 -8.74 -26.72 -9.60
N LYS A 23 -7.59 -26.24 -10.08
CA LYS A 23 -7.49 -24.91 -10.69
C LYS A 23 -8.22 -24.89 -12.05
N PRO A 24 -8.78 -23.75 -12.47
CA PRO A 24 -8.60 -22.43 -11.89
C PRO A 24 -9.67 -22.02 -10.86
N PHE A 25 -9.31 -21.10 -9.97
CA PHE A 25 -10.19 -20.56 -8.92
C PHE A 25 -10.70 -19.15 -9.26
N ASP A 26 -11.94 -18.85 -8.87
CA ASP A 26 -12.58 -17.55 -9.13
C ASP A 26 -12.24 -16.48 -8.09
N ALA A 27 -11.85 -16.89 -6.88
CA ALA A 27 -11.45 -16.00 -5.80
C ALA A 27 -10.26 -16.58 -5.05
N ILE A 28 -9.21 -15.78 -4.87
CA ILE A 28 -8.03 -16.15 -4.08
C ILE A 28 -7.74 -15.04 -3.08
N VAL A 29 -7.56 -15.38 -1.81
CA VAL A 29 -7.11 -14.45 -0.77
C VAL A 29 -5.84 -14.99 -0.15
N SER A 30 -4.88 -14.11 0.16
CA SER A 30 -3.63 -14.52 0.79
C SER A 30 -3.01 -13.41 1.63
N ASN A 31 -2.42 -13.80 2.76
CA ASN A 31 -1.50 -12.98 3.53
C ASN A 31 -0.17 -13.76 3.65
N PRO A 32 0.65 -13.78 2.57
CA PRO A 32 1.88 -14.54 2.55
C PRO A 32 2.90 -13.93 3.55
N PRO A 33 3.79 -14.76 4.11
CA PRO A 33 4.83 -14.27 5.01
C PRO A 33 5.81 -13.36 4.26
N TYR A 34 6.14 -12.21 4.86
CA TYR A 34 6.88 -11.15 4.16
C TYR A 34 8.35 -11.48 3.96
N SER A 35 8.81 -11.32 2.72
CA SER A 35 10.20 -11.44 2.30
C SER A 35 10.91 -12.68 2.86
N VAL A 36 10.20 -13.81 2.92
CA VAL A 36 10.81 -15.09 3.32
C VAL A 36 11.84 -15.52 2.28
N ARG A 37 12.91 -16.17 2.76
CA ARG A 37 13.87 -16.85 1.89
C ARG A 37 13.20 -18.06 1.24
N TRP A 38 13.56 -18.33 0.01
CA TRP A 38 13.09 -19.48 -0.75
C TRP A 38 14.16 -19.95 -1.74
N ILE A 39 13.96 -21.12 -2.33
CA ILE A 39 14.96 -21.76 -3.21
C ILE A 39 15.26 -20.90 -4.45
N GLY A 40 14.22 -20.31 -5.07
CA GLY A 40 14.35 -19.38 -6.19
C GLY A 40 15.30 -19.89 -7.27
N SER A 41 16.29 -19.07 -7.64
CA SER A 41 17.26 -19.40 -8.69
C SER A 41 18.24 -20.53 -8.35
N ASP A 42 18.23 -21.08 -7.13
CA ASP A 42 19.05 -22.26 -6.78
C ASP A 42 18.42 -23.55 -7.32
N ASP A 43 17.14 -23.53 -7.69
CA ASP A 43 16.51 -24.56 -8.50
C ASP A 43 16.34 -24.05 -9.94
N PRO A 44 17.19 -24.51 -10.89
CA PRO A 44 17.15 -24.03 -12.26
C PRO A 44 15.90 -24.47 -13.03
N THR A 45 15.11 -25.41 -12.50
CA THR A 45 13.88 -25.87 -13.17
C THR A 45 12.74 -24.86 -13.03
N LEU A 46 12.75 -24.05 -11.97
CA LEU A 46 11.67 -23.11 -11.67
C LEU A 46 11.51 -22.00 -12.72
N ILE A 47 12.56 -21.67 -13.47
CA ILE A 47 12.44 -20.68 -14.56
C ILE A 47 11.52 -21.17 -15.69
N ASN A 48 11.33 -22.48 -15.81
CA ASN A 48 10.47 -23.12 -16.79
C ASN A 48 9.12 -23.59 -16.17
N ASP A 49 8.89 -23.35 -14.89
CA ASP A 49 7.60 -23.63 -14.24
C ASP A 49 6.52 -22.70 -14.81
N ASP A 50 5.37 -23.25 -15.20
CA ASP A 50 4.24 -22.50 -15.79
C ASP A 50 3.80 -21.28 -14.96
N ARG A 51 4.05 -21.29 -13.65
CA ARG A 51 3.74 -20.16 -12.75
C ARG A 51 4.68 -18.97 -12.94
N PHE A 52 5.94 -19.23 -13.28
CA PHE A 52 7.00 -18.22 -13.26
C PHE A 52 7.58 -17.91 -14.65
N ALA A 53 7.59 -18.89 -15.55
CA ALA A 53 8.08 -18.76 -16.91
C ALA A 53 7.48 -17.55 -17.67
N PRO A 54 6.17 -17.22 -17.55
CA PRO A 54 5.61 -16.07 -18.24
C PRO A 54 6.23 -14.72 -17.84
N ALA A 55 6.69 -14.57 -16.60
CA ALA A 55 7.36 -13.35 -16.13
C ALA A 55 8.83 -13.26 -16.60
N GLY A 56 9.40 -14.36 -17.08
CA GLY A 56 10.77 -14.45 -17.61
C GLY A 56 11.89 -14.31 -16.58
N VAL A 57 11.56 -14.10 -15.31
CA VAL A 57 12.51 -14.04 -14.18
C VAL A 57 11.87 -14.59 -12.90
N LEU A 58 12.70 -15.10 -12.00
CA LEU A 58 12.27 -15.52 -10.65
C LEU A 58 12.37 -14.36 -9.67
N ALA A 59 11.52 -14.38 -8.63
CA ALA A 59 11.68 -13.48 -7.49
C ALA A 59 13.05 -13.71 -6.81
N PRO A 60 13.67 -12.69 -6.19
CA PRO A 60 14.95 -12.86 -5.51
C PRO A 60 14.89 -13.93 -4.41
N LYS A 61 15.96 -14.71 -4.22
CA LYS A 61 16.02 -15.77 -3.19
C LYS A 61 15.77 -15.28 -1.77
N SER A 62 16.09 -14.01 -1.50
CA SER A 62 15.86 -13.38 -0.21
C SER A 62 14.42 -12.87 -0.01
N LYS A 63 13.58 -12.90 -1.05
CA LYS A 63 12.27 -12.23 -1.09
C LYS A 63 11.29 -13.02 -1.96
N ALA A 64 10.54 -13.92 -1.34
CA ALA A 64 9.55 -14.74 -2.04
C ALA A 64 8.23 -14.01 -2.39
N ASP A 65 8.08 -12.72 -2.05
CA ASP A 65 6.82 -11.99 -2.14
C ASP A 65 6.14 -12.14 -3.52
N PHE A 66 6.87 -11.84 -4.60
CA PHE A 66 6.33 -11.99 -5.96
C PHE A 66 6.19 -13.44 -6.43
N ALA A 67 6.87 -14.41 -5.81
CA ALA A 67 6.64 -15.82 -6.11
C ALA A 67 5.22 -16.25 -5.67
N PHE A 68 4.74 -15.73 -4.53
CA PHE A 68 3.35 -15.94 -4.10
C PHE A 68 2.34 -15.22 -5.00
N VAL A 69 2.64 -14.00 -5.45
CA VAL A 69 1.80 -13.25 -6.40
C VAL A 69 1.66 -14.00 -7.72
N LEU A 70 2.77 -14.47 -8.29
CA LEU A 70 2.77 -15.24 -9.55
C LEU A 70 2.07 -16.60 -9.38
N HIS A 71 2.25 -17.26 -8.23
CA HIS A 71 1.53 -18.49 -7.92
C HIS A 71 0.01 -18.26 -7.87
N ALA A 72 -0.45 -17.23 -7.16
CA ALA A 72 -1.86 -16.87 -7.10
C ALA A 72 -2.42 -16.55 -8.49
N LEU A 73 -1.69 -15.77 -9.30
CA LEU A 73 -2.08 -15.44 -10.66
C LEU A 73 -2.20 -16.69 -11.56
N SER A 74 -1.31 -17.66 -11.42
CA SER A 74 -1.34 -18.92 -12.20
C SER A 74 -2.58 -19.77 -11.89
N TYR A 75 -3.02 -19.76 -10.63
CA TYR A 75 -4.19 -20.52 -10.16
C TYR A 75 -5.51 -19.78 -10.39
N LEU A 76 -5.47 -18.49 -10.74
CA LEU A 76 -6.65 -17.65 -10.94
C LEU A 76 -7.33 -17.92 -12.29
N SER A 77 -8.66 -17.98 -12.30
CA SER A 77 -9.48 -18.13 -13.51
C SER A 77 -9.52 -16.85 -14.33
N SER A 78 -9.90 -16.95 -15.61
CA SER A 78 -10.02 -15.80 -16.50
C SER A 78 -11.10 -14.79 -16.08
N LYS A 79 -12.04 -15.21 -15.22
CA LYS A 79 -13.10 -14.36 -14.65
C LYS A 79 -12.87 -14.04 -13.16
N GLY A 80 -11.76 -14.55 -12.59
CA GLY A 80 -11.50 -14.50 -11.16
C GLY A 80 -10.73 -13.26 -10.72
N ARG A 81 -10.74 -13.03 -9.41
CA ARG A 81 -9.98 -11.96 -8.73
C ARG A 81 -9.17 -12.51 -7.56
N ALA A 82 -7.94 -12.03 -7.38
CA ALA A 82 -7.11 -12.35 -6.22
C ALA A 82 -6.85 -11.09 -5.40
N ALA A 83 -6.87 -11.20 -4.07
CA ALA A 83 -6.48 -10.13 -3.15
C ALA A 83 -5.36 -10.63 -2.23
N LEU A 84 -4.17 -10.03 -2.36
CA LEU A 84 -2.99 -10.43 -1.60
C LEU A 84 -2.52 -9.26 -0.73
N VAL A 85 -2.30 -9.52 0.55
CA VAL A 85 -1.60 -8.58 1.43
C VAL A 85 -0.12 -8.61 1.08
N CYS A 86 0.49 -7.45 0.93
CA CYS A 86 1.86 -7.29 0.44
C CYS A 86 2.64 -6.26 1.25
N PHE A 87 3.92 -6.55 1.46
CA PHE A 87 4.87 -5.58 1.99
C PHE A 87 5.07 -4.43 0.98
N PRO A 88 5.03 -3.14 1.40
CA PRO A 88 5.14 -2.00 0.48
C PRO A 88 6.36 -2.01 -0.45
N GLY A 89 7.47 -2.60 0.01
CA GLY A 89 8.70 -2.71 -0.78
C GLY A 89 8.54 -3.36 -2.15
N ILE A 90 7.57 -4.27 -2.33
CA ILE A 90 7.43 -4.98 -3.60
C ILE A 90 7.06 -4.04 -4.76
N PHE A 91 6.48 -2.88 -4.47
CA PHE A 91 5.92 -1.99 -5.50
C PHE A 91 6.95 -1.05 -6.16
N TYR A 92 8.15 -0.90 -5.58
CA TYR A 92 9.17 0.01 -6.10
C TYR A 92 10.57 -0.61 -6.25
N ARG A 93 10.85 -1.79 -5.67
CA ARG A 93 12.18 -2.42 -5.77
C ARG A 93 12.57 -2.75 -7.21
N GLY A 94 13.81 -2.44 -7.60
CA GLY A 94 14.31 -2.66 -8.97
C GLY A 94 14.63 -4.13 -9.32
N GLY A 95 15.29 -4.33 -10.47
CA GLY A 95 15.84 -5.63 -10.86
C GLY A 95 14.76 -6.65 -11.25
N ALA A 96 14.84 -7.87 -10.71
CA ALA A 96 13.89 -8.94 -11.03
C ALA A 96 12.44 -8.56 -10.67
N GLU A 97 12.24 -7.86 -9.54
CA GLU A 97 10.91 -7.45 -9.09
C GLU A 97 10.28 -6.40 -10.03
N GLN A 98 11.07 -5.49 -10.59
CA GLN A 98 10.60 -4.55 -11.61
C GLN A 98 10.13 -5.26 -12.88
N LYS A 99 10.87 -6.28 -13.34
CA LYS A 99 10.48 -7.09 -14.49
C LYS A 99 9.18 -7.85 -14.24
N ILE A 100 8.98 -8.36 -13.02
CA ILE A 100 7.72 -9.00 -12.63
C ILE A 100 6.57 -7.98 -12.62
N ARG A 101 6.76 -6.78 -12.06
CA ARG A 101 5.73 -5.72 -12.12
C ARG A 101 5.39 -5.34 -13.56
N LYS A 102 6.40 -5.21 -14.42
CA LYS A 102 6.21 -5.00 -15.87
C LYS A 102 5.32 -6.08 -16.47
N TYR A 103 5.63 -7.36 -16.22
CA TYR A 103 4.79 -8.47 -16.68
C TYR A 103 3.33 -8.35 -16.19
N LEU A 104 3.12 -8.02 -14.91
CA LEU A 104 1.77 -7.87 -14.33
C LEU A 104 0.98 -6.70 -14.94
N VAL A 105 1.64 -5.56 -15.17
CA VAL A 105 1.01 -4.35 -15.72
C VAL A 105 0.75 -4.49 -17.22
N ASP A 106 1.71 -4.98 -18.00
CA ASP A 106 1.60 -5.14 -19.45
C ASP A 106 0.49 -6.11 -19.85
N ASN A 107 0.29 -7.16 -19.06
CA ASN A 107 -0.76 -8.13 -19.29
C ASN A 107 -2.09 -7.74 -18.62
N ASN A 108 -2.17 -6.51 -18.10
CA ASN A 108 -3.35 -5.95 -17.49
C ASN A 108 -3.91 -6.81 -16.34
N TYR A 109 -3.02 -7.35 -15.50
CA TYR A 109 -3.42 -8.18 -14.36
C TYR A 109 -3.62 -7.39 -13.08
N VAL A 110 -2.93 -6.25 -12.91
CA VAL A 110 -3.09 -5.39 -11.72
C VAL A 110 -4.39 -4.61 -11.86
N GLU A 111 -5.32 -4.80 -10.93
CA GLU A 111 -6.59 -4.08 -10.91
C GLU A 111 -6.53 -2.87 -9.98
N SER A 112 -6.15 -3.11 -8.73
CA SER A 112 -6.02 -2.06 -7.73
C SER A 112 -4.85 -2.31 -6.78
N VAL A 113 -4.27 -1.23 -6.25
CA VAL A 113 -3.34 -1.25 -5.12
C VAL A 113 -3.90 -0.36 -4.02
N ILE A 114 -4.11 -0.95 -2.84
CA ILE A 114 -4.71 -0.26 -1.69
C ILE A 114 -3.68 -0.17 -0.58
N ALA A 115 -3.23 1.04 -0.24
CA ALA A 115 -2.37 1.28 0.92
C ALA A 115 -3.21 1.36 2.19
N LEU A 116 -2.77 0.69 3.24
CA LEU A 116 -3.41 0.72 4.55
C LEU A 116 -2.48 1.30 5.60
N ALA A 117 -3.08 1.89 6.63
CA ALA A 117 -2.35 2.46 7.76
C ALA A 117 -1.39 1.45 8.43
N PRO A 118 -0.28 1.93 9.02
CA PRO A 118 0.60 1.10 9.83
C PRO A 118 -0.10 0.56 11.07
N ASN A 119 0.56 -0.37 11.76
CA ASN A 119 0.15 -0.89 13.06
C ASN A 119 -1.21 -1.62 13.09
N LEU A 120 -1.68 -2.15 11.95
CA LEU A 120 -2.88 -3.00 11.86
C LEU A 120 -2.60 -4.47 12.25
N PHE A 121 -1.32 -4.90 12.20
CA PHE A 121 -0.92 -6.28 12.45
C PHE A 121 -0.32 -6.47 13.84
N TYR A 122 -0.60 -7.62 14.45
CA TYR A 122 0.10 -8.03 15.66
C TYR A 122 1.58 -8.30 15.37
N GLY A 123 2.46 -7.84 16.28
CA GLY A 123 3.90 -8.11 16.21
C GLY A 123 4.70 -7.26 15.22
N THR A 124 4.07 -6.33 14.49
CA THR A 124 4.78 -5.38 13.62
C THR A 124 4.00 -4.08 13.44
N SER A 125 4.71 -2.95 13.41
CA SER A 125 4.14 -1.63 13.11
C SER A 125 4.17 -1.28 11.61
N ILE A 126 4.61 -2.21 10.76
CA ILE A 126 4.74 -2.00 9.32
C ILE A 126 3.37 -1.70 8.67
N ALA A 127 3.36 -0.74 7.74
CA ALA A 127 2.25 -0.50 6.83
C ALA A 127 2.18 -1.60 5.76
N VAL A 128 0.99 -1.93 5.30
CA VAL A 128 0.78 -2.98 4.30
C VAL A 128 0.00 -2.41 3.11
N ASN A 129 0.07 -3.10 1.98
CA ASN A 129 -0.86 -2.85 0.89
C ASN A 129 -1.63 -4.11 0.57
N ILE A 130 -2.78 -3.95 -0.08
CA ILE A 130 -3.50 -5.03 -0.74
C ILE A 130 -3.29 -4.86 -2.25
N LEU A 131 -2.71 -5.89 -2.88
CA LEU A 131 -2.65 -6.02 -4.32
C LEU A 131 -3.86 -6.82 -4.80
N VAL A 132 -4.69 -6.19 -5.62
CA VAL A 132 -5.83 -6.83 -6.27
C VAL A 132 -5.45 -7.17 -7.70
N LEU A 133 -5.55 -8.45 -8.05
CA LEU A 133 -5.33 -8.95 -9.41
C LEU A 133 -6.63 -9.41 -10.04
N SER A 134 -6.79 -9.18 -11.34
CA SER A 134 -7.90 -9.71 -12.12
C SER A 134 -7.46 -10.05 -13.54
N LYS A 135 -7.96 -11.17 -14.06
CA LYS A 135 -7.80 -11.54 -15.48
C LYS A 135 -8.97 -11.07 -16.35
N HIS A 136 -9.93 -10.37 -15.74
CA HIS A 136 -11.20 -9.97 -16.36
C HIS A 136 -11.36 -8.44 -16.45
N LYS A 137 -10.25 -7.71 -16.51
CA LYS A 137 -10.30 -6.25 -16.66
C LYS A 137 -10.72 -5.88 -18.07
N THR A 138 -11.74 -5.04 -18.19
CA THR A 138 -12.22 -4.48 -19.46
C THR A 138 -11.51 -3.19 -19.86
N ASP A 139 -10.89 -2.51 -18.89
CA ASP A 139 -10.11 -1.28 -19.05
C ASP A 139 -8.61 -1.57 -18.89
N THR A 140 -7.76 -0.66 -19.36
CA THR A 140 -6.28 -0.72 -19.25
C THR A 140 -5.74 0.18 -18.15
N THR A 141 -6.50 0.33 -17.06
CA THR A 141 -6.21 1.27 -15.98
C THR A 141 -6.05 0.55 -14.65
N THR A 142 -5.18 1.05 -13.77
CA THR A 142 -5.00 0.54 -12.41
C THR A 142 -5.46 1.57 -11.40
N GLN A 143 -6.26 1.16 -10.42
CA GLN A 143 -6.72 2.04 -9.35
C GLN A 143 -5.73 2.04 -8.18
N PHE A 144 -5.44 3.22 -7.64
CA PHE A 144 -4.65 3.40 -6.43
C PHE A 144 -5.53 4.02 -5.35
N ILE A 145 -5.54 3.42 -4.16
CA ILE A 145 -6.30 3.90 -3.01
C ILE A 145 -5.35 4.07 -1.83
N ASP A 146 -5.25 5.28 -1.30
CA ASP A 146 -4.58 5.60 -0.05
C ASP A 146 -5.59 5.61 1.10
N ALA A 147 -5.66 4.50 1.83
CA ALA A 147 -6.41 4.37 3.07
C ALA A 147 -5.48 4.37 4.30
N THR A 148 -4.41 5.16 4.25
CA THR A 148 -3.48 5.35 5.38
C THR A 148 -3.88 6.52 6.30
N GLY A 149 -4.80 7.38 5.85
CA GLY A 149 -5.34 8.51 6.62
C GLY A 149 -6.10 8.09 7.88
N GLU A 150 -6.14 8.98 8.88
CA GLU A 150 -6.75 8.74 10.20
C GLU A 150 -8.26 8.50 10.14
N GLU A 151 -8.92 8.93 9.07
CA GLU A 151 -10.33 8.66 8.78
C GLU A 151 -10.62 7.20 8.42
N PHE A 152 -9.59 6.42 8.07
CA PHE A 152 -9.74 5.02 7.65
C PHE A 152 -9.46 4.01 8.77
N PHE A 153 -9.05 4.43 9.95
CA PHE A 153 -8.79 3.53 11.07
C PHE A 153 -9.03 4.18 12.42
N LYS A 154 -9.34 3.36 13.42
CA LYS A 154 -9.41 3.81 14.81
C LYS A 154 -8.07 3.54 15.48
N LYS A 155 -7.40 4.59 15.94
CA LYS A 155 -6.23 4.47 16.82
C LYS A 155 -6.61 3.74 18.11
N GLN A 156 -5.85 2.72 18.47
CA GLN A 156 -5.88 2.11 19.80
C GLN A 156 -4.46 1.94 20.33
N THR A 157 -4.32 1.53 21.59
CA THR A 157 -3.05 1.47 22.30
C THR A 157 -2.00 0.61 21.60
N ASN A 158 -2.38 -0.61 21.21
CA ASN A 158 -1.43 -1.57 20.65
C ASN A 158 -1.52 -1.65 19.13
N ASN A 159 -2.74 -1.72 18.59
CA ASN A 159 -2.98 -1.86 17.16
C ASN A 159 -4.10 -0.93 16.70
N ASN A 160 -3.94 -0.39 15.51
CA ASN A 160 -5.00 0.31 14.81
C ASN A 160 -6.09 -0.69 14.41
N VAL A 161 -7.34 -0.24 14.37
CA VAL A 161 -8.49 -1.08 14.03
C VAL A 161 -9.26 -0.51 12.85
N LEU A 162 -9.43 -1.32 11.81
CA LEU A 162 -10.40 -1.06 10.74
C LEU A 162 -11.79 -1.43 11.25
N THR A 163 -12.69 -0.46 11.32
CA THR A 163 -14.10 -0.72 11.65
C THR A 163 -14.87 -1.10 10.40
N ASP A 164 -16.04 -1.71 10.54
CA ASP A 164 -16.92 -2.02 9.40
C ASP A 164 -17.25 -0.78 8.56
N GLY A 165 -17.36 0.38 9.20
CA GLY A 165 -17.57 1.66 8.51
C GLY A 165 -16.39 2.04 7.61
N HIS A 166 -15.17 1.90 8.12
CA HIS A 166 -13.96 2.19 7.33
C HIS A 166 -13.81 1.21 6.17
N ILE A 167 -14.05 -0.08 6.41
CA ILE A 167 -14.01 -1.12 5.38
C ILE A 167 -15.04 -0.80 4.29
N LYS A 168 -16.28 -0.44 4.67
CA LYS A 168 -17.33 -0.07 3.72
C LYS A 168 -16.95 1.14 2.87
N GLN A 169 -16.30 2.15 3.46
CA GLN A 169 -15.82 3.33 2.73
C GLN A 169 -14.75 2.94 1.69
N ILE A 170 -13.74 2.16 2.09
CA ILE A 170 -12.69 1.67 1.18
C ILE A 170 -13.29 0.82 0.05
N MET A 171 -14.22 -0.09 0.39
CA MET A 171 -14.91 -0.91 -0.59
C MET A 171 -15.79 -0.09 -1.54
N GLY A 172 -16.39 1.00 -1.07
CA GLY A 172 -17.15 1.92 -1.92
C GLY A 172 -16.27 2.58 -2.99
N MET A 173 -15.07 3.05 -2.61
CA MET A 173 -14.10 3.61 -3.56
C MET A 173 -13.59 2.54 -4.53
N PHE A 174 -13.33 1.33 -4.04
CA PHE A 174 -12.90 0.20 -4.87
C PHE A 174 -13.95 -0.18 -5.93
N ASP A 175 -15.22 -0.24 -5.56
CA ASP A 175 -16.31 -0.67 -6.45
C ASP A 175 -16.68 0.39 -7.49
N THR A 176 -16.75 1.65 -7.06
CA THR A 176 -17.17 2.77 -7.93
C THR A 176 -16.06 3.28 -8.85
N LYS A 177 -14.79 3.08 -8.45
CA LYS A 177 -13.60 3.67 -9.10
C LYS A 177 -13.65 5.19 -9.22
N GLU A 178 -14.38 5.86 -8.33
CA GLU A 178 -14.44 7.32 -8.30
C GLU A 178 -13.08 7.94 -7.91
N GLU A 179 -12.76 9.07 -8.55
CA GLU A 179 -11.63 9.91 -8.18
C GLU A 179 -11.98 10.65 -6.89
N VAL A 180 -11.12 10.53 -5.87
CA VAL A 180 -11.30 11.20 -4.59
C VAL A 180 -9.99 11.90 -4.25
N ASP A 181 -10.03 13.23 -4.17
CA ASP A 181 -8.86 14.06 -3.87
C ASP A 181 -8.09 13.52 -2.67
N HIS A 182 -6.79 13.34 -2.86
CA HIS A 182 -5.84 12.83 -1.87
C HIS A 182 -6.06 11.39 -1.37
N VAL A 183 -7.01 10.65 -1.95
CA VAL A 183 -7.38 9.32 -1.45
C VAL A 183 -7.40 8.28 -2.57
N ALA A 184 -8.04 8.52 -3.71
CA ALA A 184 -8.20 7.51 -4.74
C ALA A 184 -8.05 8.10 -6.14
N THR A 185 -7.30 7.39 -7.00
CA THR A 185 -7.17 7.76 -8.42
C THR A 185 -7.00 6.54 -9.31
N THR A 186 -7.39 6.66 -10.57
CA THR A 186 -7.27 5.63 -11.61
C THR A 186 -6.28 6.08 -12.68
N ILE A 187 -5.24 5.29 -12.88
CA ILE A 187 -4.10 5.62 -13.76
C ILE A 187 -4.05 4.66 -14.94
N ASP A 188 -3.89 5.18 -16.14
CA ASP A 188 -3.62 4.35 -17.32
C ASP A 188 -2.28 3.60 -17.18
N ASN A 189 -2.27 2.32 -17.54
CA ASN A 189 -1.07 1.49 -17.42
C ASN A 189 0.13 2.06 -18.21
N SER A 190 -0.08 2.87 -19.25
CA SER A 190 1.00 3.55 -19.97
C SER A 190 1.78 4.51 -19.07
N LYS A 191 1.09 5.26 -18.20
CA LYS A 191 1.73 6.18 -17.24
C LYS A 191 2.52 5.41 -16.18
N ILE A 192 2.04 4.21 -15.82
CA ILE A 192 2.77 3.31 -14.92
C ILE A 192 4.05 2.80 -15.59
N ALA A 193 3.99 2.49 -16.90
CA ALA A 193 5.15 2.08 -17.67
C ALA A 193 6.19 3.21 -17.82
N GLU A 194 5.74 4.47 -18.00
CA GLU A 194 6.61 5.67 -18.00
C GLU A 194 7.28 5.89 -16.64
N ASN A 195 6.62 5.49 -15.55
CA ASN A 195 7.13 5.59 -14.18
C ASN A 195 7.83 4.30 -13.71
N ASP A 196 8.60 3.65 -14.59
CA ASP A 196 9.43 2.49 -14.28
C ASP A 196 8.68 1.29 -13.65
N TYR A 197 7.37 1.18 -13.92
CA TYR A 197 6.47 0.20 -13.31
C TYR A 197 6.43 0.30 -11.79
N ASN A 198 6.53 1.51 -11.25
CA ASN A 198 6.28 1.78 -9.85
C ASN A 198 4.78 1.68 -9.56
N LEU A 199 4.41 0.87 -8.57
CA LEU A 199 3.03 0.62 -8.16
C LEU A 199 2.75 1.14 -6.74
N SER A 200 3.63 2.00 -6.21
CA SER A 200 3.43 2.62 -4.90
C SER A 200 2.30 3.63 -4.99
N VAL A 201 1.33 3.56 -4.08
CA VAL A 201 0.18 4.48 -4.05
C VAL A 201 0.62 5.94 -3.99
N SER A 202 1.65 6.26 -3.20
CA SER A 202 2.20 7.62 -3.07
C SER A 202 2.85 8.18 -4.34
N SER A 203 3.03 7.38 -5.40
CA SER A 203 3.49 7.87 -6.70
C SER A 203 2.35 8.46 -7.54
N TYR A 204 1.10 8.26 -7.15
CA TYR A 204 -0.09 8.66 -7.93
C TYR A 204 -1.13 9.41 -7.09
N VAL A 205 -1.24 9.12 -5.80
CA VAL A 205 -2.14 9.83 -4.88
C VAL A 205 -1.33 10.87 -4.11
N GLU A 206 -1.63 12.14 -4.32
CA GLU A 206 -0.98 13.23 -3.59
C GLU A 206 -1.50 13.30 -2.14
N PRO A 207 -0.61 13.30 -1.13
CA PRO A 207 -1.06 13.38 0.26
C PRO A 207 -1.71 14.73 0.55
N LYS A 208 -2.73 14.73 1.40
CA LYS A 208 -3.37 15.96 1.88
C LYS A 208 -2.36 16.82 2.65
N ASP A 209 -2.27 18.11 2.33
CA ASP A 209 -1.48 19.05 3.13
C ASP A 209 -2.23 19.35 4.42
N THR A 210 -1.75 18.81 5.54
CA THR A 210 -2.33 19.00 6.88
C THR A 210 -1.60 20.06 7.69
N ARG A 211 -0.67 20.81 7.09
CA ARG A 211 0.00 21.91 7.80
C ARG A 211 -1.03 23.00 8.11
N GLU A 212 -1.00 23.50 9.33
CA GLU A 212 -1.80 24.68 9.68
C GLU A 212 -1.36 25.83 8.78
N GLN A 213 -2.31 26.42 8.03
CA GLN A 213 -2.09 27.70 7.39
C GLN A 213 -1.97 28.74 8.49
N ILE A 214 -0.73 29.12 8.80
CA ILE A 214 -0.45 30.23 9.71
C ILE A 214 -0.93 31.51 9.00
N ASP A 215 -1.93 32.18 9.56
CA ASP A 215 -2.27 33.53 9.14
C ASP A 215 -1.11 34.45 9.54
N ILE A 216 -0.32 34.84 8.53
CA ILE A 216 0.87 35.67 8.71
C ILE A 216 0.48 37.05 9.27
N ASP A 217 -0.70 37.57 8.95
CA ASP A 217 -1.16 38.86 9.43
C ASP A 217 -1.58 38.79 10.91
N GLU A 218 -2.24 37.70 11.32
CA GLU A 218 -2.55 37.43 12.73
C GLU A 218 -1.28 37.22 13.56
N LEU A 219 -0.35 36.40 13.07
CA LEU A 219 0.94 36.18 13.72
C LEU A 219 1.73 37.48 13.88
N ASN A 220 1.76 38.32 12.83
CA ASN A 220 2.43 39.62 12.90
C ASN A 220 1.77 40.56 13.92
N LYS A 221 0.44 40.53 14.05
CA LYS A 221 -0.28 41.29 15.10
C LYS A 221 0.07 40.80 16.49
N GLU A 222 0.13 39.49 16.71
CA GLU A 222 0.56 38.92 18.00
C GLU A 222 2.00 39.29 18.34
N ILE A 223 2.91 39.23 17.38
CA ILE A 223 4.30 39.64 17.55
C ILE A 223 4.36 41.12 17.95
N ALA A 224 3.67 42.00 17.22
CA ALA A 224 3.65 43.43 17.51
C ALA A 224 3.08 43.74 18.91
N ALA A 225 1.98 43.06 19.29
CA ALA A 225 1.38 43.20 20.62
C ALA A 225 2.32 42.72 21.73
N THR A 226 3.03 41.61 21.50
CA THR A 226 4.00 41.05 22.45
C THR A 226 5.20 41.98 22.64
N VAL A 227 5.75 42.52 21.54
CA VAL A 227 6.82 43.53 21.58
C VAL A 227 6.35 44.79 22.33
N GLY A 228 5.12 45.24 22.08
CA GLY A 228 4.51 46.35 22.83
C GLY A 228 4.51 46.11 24.35
N LYS A 229 4.06 44.93 24.79
CA LYS A 229 4.07 44.55 26.22
C LYS A 229 5.50 44.51 26.80
N ILE A 230 6.46 43.96 26.06
CA ILE A 230 7.87 43.93 26.48
C ILE A 230 8.42 45.34 26.67
N ASN A 231 8.09 46.28 25.78
CA ASN A 231 8.55 47.66 25.89
C ASN A 231 7.99 48.38 27.11
N VAL A 232 6.70 48.16 27.43
CA VAL A 232 6.09 48.71 28.65
C VAL A 232 6.78 48.16 29.89
N LEU A 233 6.94 46.84 29.99
CA LEU A 233 7.60 46.19 31.12
C LEU A 233 9.05 46.66 31.29
N ARG A 234 9.78 46.89 30.19
CA ARG A 234 11.13 47.47 30.25
C ARG A 234 11.13 48.89 30.82
N ALA A 235 10.21 49.74 30.37
CA ALA A 235 10.11 51.10 30.88
C ALA A 235 9.80 51.13 32.38
N ASP A 236 8.92 50.23 32.85
CA ASP A 236 8.60 50.09 34.27
C ASP A 236 9.83 49.66 35.09
N ILE A 237 10.61 48.69 34.59
CA ILE A 237 11.86 48.26 35.22
C ILE A 237 12.87 49.41 35.28
N ASP A 238 13.08 50.14 34.18
CA ASP A 238 14.02 51.26 34.12
C ASP A 238 13.63 52.39 35.10
N ALA A 239 12.33 52.62 35.31
CA ALA A 239 11.83 53.57 36.29
C ALA A 239 12.16 53.14 37.73
N ILE A 240 11.95 51.86 38.06
CA ILE A 240 12.30 51.29 39.38
C ILE A 240 13.82 51.37 39.62
N VAL A 241 14.64 51.06 38.61
CA VAL A 241 16.10 51.15 38.73
C VAL A 241 16.54 52.59 39.02
N LYS A 242 15.97 53.58 38.33
CA LYS A 242 16.24 55.00 38.61
C LYS A 242 15.86 55.44 40.02
N GLU A 243 14.78 54.92 40.58
CA GLU A 243 14.40 55.20 41.97
C GLU A 243 15.39 54.58 42.97
N ILE A 244 15.96 53.42 42.67
CA ILE A 244 16.95 52.75 43.53
C ILE A 244 18.33 53.42 43.45
N GLU A 245 18.70 53.98 42.30
CA GLU A 245 19.98 54.66 42.07
C GLU A 245 20.01 56.13 42.55
N ALA A 246 18.86 56.70 42.94
CA ALA A 246 18.71 58.08 43.43
C ALA A 246 18.85 58.19 44.96
#